data_AF-A0A2E0Y552-F1
#
_entry.id   AF-A0A2E0Y552-F1
#
_cell.length_a   1.000
_cell.length_b   1.000
_cell.length_c   1.000
_cell.angle_alpha   90.00
_cell.angle_beta   90.00
_cell.angle_gamma   90.00
#
_symmetry.space_group_name_H-M   'P 1'
#
loop_
_entity.id
_entity.type
_entity.pdbx_description
1 polymer ?
#
loop_
_entity_poly.entity_id
_entity_poly.type
_entity_poly.pdbx_seq_one_letter_code
_entity_poly.pdbx_strand_id
1 'polypeptide(L)'
;MRAIRPGRGIAAALILLTTLAGCGGGGGSAANAPPPPAGPDTGDLVVTVTDAPGDFVAYIVDVTSIRLERASGDTVETLPLTTRIDFAQLAEVTEFLSVATVPAGVYQRVTLGLDFTDAEILIQDDAGAAVPAQVVDGAGDPLGQIEVELSLAGDSAVRITPATVHAFSLDFDLDASSVVDDAVTPPVVTVEPVLLAMPALEEDREHRLRGRLARVDEGAQTVTLAVRPFRHRHGAFGRFTFAVDDATVYEIDGAVFTGGVGLVALNDLGADAPVVAQGRVAGGDFLAAHVLAGDSVHWAEADVVHGTVLARGADTLTLGGVAVAFADGRYTFSRNITVSVGAGTVVSAPGAVDLDERDVSVGQRVAVSGEFTDDLTLDATSGRVRMLVTRLWGEVVTPDPLVTDLALIDGRRPGVFDFTGTGVVSAEDADPSAYQVDTATLGLLDVAAGDLVQIRGLVNRFGFAPPDFLARTVVDTADGVRAATARVGWPGGTATPFAAVAPDRLDLDPAGARAALTVHGRFRPLPLDALALVAPASGVGAYTVVERGGAATVHREFAAAVTAMTALLDAGARLHRLTAHGGYTVADDELTTVRASFVFEVAGSGAAVE
;
A
#
# COMPACT_ATOMS: atom_id res chain seq x y z
N MET A 1 -18.30 84.38 28.27
CA MET A 1 -18.37 84.94 26.90
C MET A 1 -16.96 85.09 26.39
N ARG A 2 -16.74 84.77 25.10
CA ARG A 2 -15.50 84.95 24.32
C ARG A 2 -14.32 84.02 24.63
N ALA A 3 -14.08 83.21 23.62
CA ALA A 3 -12.80 82.74 23.09
C ALA A 3 -11.58 83.61 23.41
N ILE A 4 -10.40 82.97 23.47
CA ILE A 4 -9.31 83.10 22.46
C ILE A 4 -8.03 82.43 23.02
N ARG A 5 -7.45 81.52 22.21
CA ARG A 5 -6.08 80.94 22.30
C ARG A 5 -5.01 82.06 22.23
N PRO A 6 -3.66 81.83 22.22
CA PRO A 6 -2.84 80.61 22.23
C PRO A 6 -1.76 80.71 23.34
N GLY A 7 -0.79 79.83 23.57
CA GLY A 7 -0.27 78.65 22.89
C GLY A 7 1.22 78.53 23.24
N ARG A 8 1.77 77.32 23.08
CA ARG A 8 3.20 76.93 23.15
C ARG A 8 3.83 77.03 24.55
N GLY A 9 4.54 76.04 25.07
CA GLY A 9 4.95 74.73 24.56
C GLY A 9 5.92 74.08 25.55
N ILE A 10 5.63 72.82 25.89
CA ILE A 10 6.51 71.63 25.97
C ILE A 10 7.81 71.70 26.79
N ALA A 11 7.86 70.85 27.81
CA ALA A 11 8.85 69.80 28.11
C ALA A 11 9.12 69.73 29.63
N ALA A 12 9.25 68.59 30.31
CA ALA A 12 8.97 67.19 30.08
C ALA A 12 9.17 66.54 31.48
N ALA A 13 8.36 65.56 31.87
CA ALA A 13 8.63 64.78 33.06
C ALA A 13 8.26 63.32 32.83
N LEU A 14 9.25 62.48 33.12
CA LEU A 14 9.28 61.04 33.27
C LEU A 14 8.09 60.52 34.10
N ILE A 15 7.55 59.35 33.77
CA ILE A 15 7.26 58.22 34.68
C ILE A 15 6.60 57.06 33.90
N LEU A 16 7.12 55.89 34.21
CA LEU A 16 6.74 54.53 33.83
C LEU A 16 5.35 54.15 34.40
N LEU A 17 4.48 53.46 33.64
CA LEU A 17 3.61 52.32 34.07
C LEU A 17 2.50 52.02 33.02
N THR A 18 2.33 50.73 32.70
CA THR A 18 1.09 50.04 32.22
C THR A 18 0.58 50.43 30.81
N THR A 19 -0.13 49.64 30.00
CA THR A 19 -1.08 48.52 30.14
C THR A 19 -1.11 47.68 28.83
N LEU A 20 -1.73 46.50 28.89
CA LEU A 20 -2.28 45.75 27.75
C LEU A 20 -3.03 46.63 26.72
N ALA A 21 -2.92 46.27 25.44
CA ALA A 21 -3.97 46.45 24.44
C ALA A 21 -3.79 45.42 23.31
N GLY A 22 -4.84 44.64 23.06
CA GLY A 22 -4.98 43.83 21.86
C GLY A 22 -5.50 44.63 20.66
N CYS A 23 -5.35 44.04 19.49
CA CYS A 23 -6.12 44.19 18.25
C CYS A 23 -5.59 43.05 17.35
N GLY A 24 -6.37 42.20 16.69
CA GLY A 24 -7.67 42.43 16.09
C GLY A 24 -7.51 42.39 14.57
N GLY A 25 -7.90 41.25 13.97
CA GLY A 25 -8.49 41.16 12.63
C GLY A 25 -7.57 41.26 11.40
N GLY A 26 -7.63 40.23 10.55
CA GLY A 26 -7.16 40.30 9.17
C GLY A 26 -7.21 38.96 8.46
N GLY A 27 -8.40 38.53 8.03
CA GLY A 27 -8.54 37.44 7.08
C GLY A 27 -7.83 37.80 5.78
N GLY A 28 -6.83 37.01 5.43
CA GLY A 28 -6.11 37.10 4.17
C GLY A 28 -5.54 35.71 3.89
N SER A 29 -6.01 35.10 2.80
CA SER A 29 -5.53 33.82 2.30
C SER A 29 -4.01 33.85 2.20
N ALA A 30 -3.33 33.12 3.10
CA ALA A 30 -1.89 32.94 3.04
C ALA A 30 -1.59 31.91 1.96
N ALA A 31 -1.13 32.39 0.82
CA ALA A 31 -0.40 31.60 -0.15
C ALA A 31 0.80 30.92 0.52
N ASN A 32 1.09 29.69 0.06
CA ASN A 32 2.27 28.86 0.36
C ASN A 32 3.47 29.64 0.90
N ALA A 33 3.62 29.70 2.23
CA ALA A 33 4.91 29.98 2.84
C ALA A 33 5.71 28.67 2.88
N PRO A 34 6.98 28.65 2.45
CA PRO A 34 7.83 27.48 2.64
C PRO A 34 7.94 27.16 4.14
N PRO A 35 8.08 25.86 4.52
CA PRO A 35 8.31 25.50 5.91
C PRO A 35 9.53 26.27 6.45
N PRO A 36 9.52 26.69 7.73
CA PRO A 36 10.68 27.35 8.33
C PRO A 36 11.92 26.45 8.16
N PRO A 37 13.11 27.03 7.90
CA PRO A 37 14.33 26.24 7.78
C PRO A 37 14.52 25.42 9.05
N ALA A 38 14.97 24.17 8.88
CA ALA A 38 15.34 23.29 9.98
C ALA A 38 16.23 24.06 10.98
N GLY A 39 15.76 24.16 12.22
CA GLY A 39 16.60 24.67 13.29
C GLY A 39 17.78 23.71 13.51
N PRO A 40 18.85 24.14 14.20
CA PRO A 40 19.97 23.26 14.55
C PRO A 40 19.57 22.05 15.41
N ASP A 41 18.30 21.96 15.83
CA ASP A 41 17.72 20.92 16.68
C ASP A 41 16.59 20.12 16.00
N THR A 42 16.48 20.14 14.66
CA THR A 42 15.44 19.39 13.92
C THR A 42 16.03 18.49 12.83
N GLY A 43 15.43 17.33 12.58
CA GLY A 43 15.71 16.46 11.43
C GLY A 43 14.45 16.24 10.59
N ASP A 44 14.60 15.62 9.43
CA ASP A 44 13.47 15.26 8.58
C ASP A 44 13.09 13.79 8.83
N LEU A 45 11.79 13.52 8.94
CA LEU A 45 11.22 12.18 9.09
C LEU A 45 10.36 11.87 7.88
N VAL A 46 10.78 10.88 7.12
CA VAL A 46 10.03 10.29 6.01
C VAL A 46 9.09 9.25 6.57
N VAL A 47 7.78 9.41 6.33
CA VAL A 47 6.77 8.42 6.68
C VAL A 47 6.33 7.69 5.42
N THR A 48 6.39 6.37 5.44
CA THR A 48 5.86 5.53 4.35
C THR A 48 4.79 4.58 4.88
N VAL A 49 3.89 4.17 3.99
CA VAL A 49 2.82 3.24 4.30
C VAL A 49 2.82 2.08 3.31
N THR A 50 2.60 0.89 3.81
CA THR A 50 2.44 -0.34 3.03
C THR A 50 1.35 -1.20 3.70
N ASP A 51 1.02 -2.30 3.05
CA ASP A 51 0.11 -3.31 3.56
C ASP A 51 0.70 -4.72 3.37
N ALA A 52 0.27 -5.66 4.20
CA ALA A 52 0.46 -7.08 3.99
C ALA A 52 -0.70 -7.65 3.14
N PRO A 53 -0.44 -8.49 2.13
CA PRO A 53 -1.50 -9.00 1.26
C PRO A 53 -2.68 -9.58 2.06
N GLY A 54 -3.90 -9.17 1.73
CA GLY A 54 -5.11 -9.77 2.29
C GLY A 54 -6.19 -10.05 1.26
N ASP A 55 -7.24 -10.73 1.70
CA ASP A 55 -8.31 -11.27 0.82
C ASP A 55 -9.39 -10.21 0.48
N PHE A 56 -8.97 -8.96 0.28
CA PHE A 56 -9.85 -7.82 0.00
C PHE A 56 -9.73 -7.35 -1.45
N VAL A 57 -10.86 -7.02 -2.06
CA VAL A 57 -10.91 -6.37 -3.38
C VAL A 57 -10.58 -4.89 -3.26
N ALA A 58 -11.05 -4.25 -2.18
CA ALA A 58 -10.71 -2.89 -1.82
C ALA A 58 -10.85 -2.74 -0.29
N TYR A 59 -9.97 -1.94 0.30
CA TYR A 59 -10.01 -1.61 1.73
C TYR A 59 -9.73 -0.12 1.89
N ILE A 60 -10.77 0.69 1.74
CA ILE A 60 -10.67 2.14 1.65
C ILE A 60 -11.02 2.76 3.00
N VAL A 61 -10.02 3.36 3.66
CA VAL A 61 -10.14 3.95 4.99
C VAL A 61 -9.40 5.30 5.01
N ASP A 62 -9.93 6.23 5.80
CA ASP A 62 -9.29 7.53 6.01
C ASP A 62 -8.28 7.45 7.15
N VAL A 63 -7.03 7.81 6.87
CA VAL A 63 -6.00 8.03 7.89
C VAL A 63 -6.04 9.50 8.28
N THR A 64 -6.37 9.78 9.54
CA THR A 64 -6.64 11.13 10.04
C THR A 64 -5.46 11.75 10.78
N SER A 65 -4.57 10.93 11.36
CA SER A 65 -3.40 11.41 12.13
C SER A 65 -2.28 10.36 12.14
N ILE A 66 -1.03 10.81 12.10
CA ILE A 66 0.15 10.01 12.45
C ILE A 66 0.99 10.84 13.42
N ARG A 67 0.76 10.61 14.72
CA ARG A 67 1.37 11.38 15.79
C ARG A 67 2.48 10.58 16.47
N LEU A 68 3.68 11.14 16.54
CA LEU A 68 4.78 10.57 17.31
C LEU A 68 4.86 11.27 18.68
N GLU A 69 5.11 10.49 19.73
CA GLU A 69 5.39 11.01 21.07
C GLU A 69 6.83 10.71 21.48
N ARG A 70 7.51 11.77 21.92
CA ARG A 70 8.86 11.73 22.46
C ARG A 70 8.85 11.12 23.86
N ALA A 71 9.96 10.53 24.28
CA ALA A 71 10.15 10.07 25.66
C ALA A 71 9.93 11.16 26.75
N SER A 72 9.96 12.45 26.40
CA SER A 72 9.62 13.57 27.29
C SER A 72 8.11 13.85 27.42
N GLY A 73 7.28 13.21 26.59
CA GLY A 73 5.83 13.46 26.47
C GLY A 73 5.44 14.47 25.38
N ASP A 74 6.41 15.10 24.71
CA ASP A 74 6.12 16.02 23.60
C ASP A 74 5.62 15.26 22.37
N THR A 75 4.59 15.76 21.70
CA THR A 75 4.01 15.14 20.50
C THR A 75 4.26 15.94 19.23
N VAL A 76 4.32 15.25 18.10
CA VAL A 76 4.50 15.83 16.76
C VAL A 76 3.55 15.14 15.78
N GLU A 77 2.75 15.92 15.07
CA GLU A 77 1.92 15.44 13.96
C GLU A 77 2.76 15.40 12.68
N THR A 78 2.69 14.29 11.94
CA THR A 78 3.45 14.08 10.70
C THR A 78 2.58 13.96 9.46
N LEU A 79 1.26 13.82 9.65
CA LEU A 79 0.30 13.82 8.57
C LEU A 79 -0.37 15.21 8.46
N PRO A 80 -0.10 15.99 7.40
CA PRO A 80 -0.63 17.35 7.28
C PRO A 80 -2.15 17.41 7.07
N LEU A 81 -2.73 16.40 6.41
CA LEU A 81 -4.12 16.33 6.01
C LEU A 81 -4.61 14.87 6.06
N THR A 82 -5.88 14.67 6.42
CA THR A 82 -6.56 13.37 6.29
C THR A 82 -6.34 12.80 4.90
N THR A 83 -5.97 11.53 4.83
CA THR A 83 -5.63 10.85 3.59
C THR A 83 -6.47 9.59 3.44
N ARG A 84 -7.29 9.54 2.39
CA ARG A 84 -8.08 8.36 2.01
C ARG A 84 -7.21 7.36 1.27
N ILE A 85 -6.96 6.20 1.90
CA ILE A 85 -6.05 5.17 1.41
C ILE A 85 -6.83 3.91 1.08
N ASP A 86 -6.51 3.30 -0.06
CA ASP A 86 -6.94 1.94 -0.38
C ASP A 86 -5.79 0.99 -0.06
N PHE A 87 -5.84 0.37 1.12
CA PHE A 87 -4.74 -0.47 1.62
C PHE A 87 -4.54 -1.73 0.77
N ALA A 88 -5.61 -2.27 0.16
CA ALA A 88 -5.53 -3.42 -0.72
C ALA A 88 -4.62 -3.18 -1.96
N GLN A 89 -4.38 -1.92 -2.34
CA GLN A 89 -3.47 -1.55 -3.42
C GLN A 89 -1.99 -1.45 -2.99
N LEU A 90 -1.69 -1.56 -1.70
CA LEU A 90 -0.35 -1.41 -1.12
C LEU A 90 0.34 -2.75 -0.80
N ALA A 91 -0.34 -3.88 -1.03
CA ALA A 91 0.19 -5.22 -0.77
C ALA A 91 1.53 -5.55 -1.46
N GLU A 92 1.92 -4.83 -2.52
CA GLU A 92 3.21 -5.00 -3.23
C GLU A 92 4.05 -3.73 -3.33
N VAL A 93 3.56 -2.61 -2.80
CA VAL A 93 4.21 -1.31 -2.95
C VAL A 93 4.15 -0.51 -1.67
N THR A 94 5.30 0.06 -1.29
CA THR A 94 5.42 0.99 -0.19
C THR A 94 5.25 2.41 -0.72
N GLU A 95 4.24 3.15 -0.27
CA GLU A 95 3.97 4.52 -0.71
C GLU A 95 4.65 5.52 0.24
N PHE A 96 5.38 6.48 -0.30
CA PHE A 96 5.82 7.65 0.46
C PHE A 96 4.61 8.53 0.79
N LEU A 97 4.35 8.73 2.08
CA LEU A 97 3.20 9.49 2.57
C LEU A 97 3.57 10.94 2.87
N SER A 98 4.56 11.18 3.71
CA SER A 98 4.97 12.53 4.08
C SER A 98 6.45 12.63 4.43
N VAL A 99 6.98 13.85 4.40
CA VAL A 99 8.28 14.22 4.96
C VAL A 99 8.05 15.38 5.92
N ALA A 100 8.16 15.11 7.22
CA ALA A 100 7.93 16.08 8.28
C ALA A 100 9.25 16.54 8.90
N THR A 101 9.39 17.84 9.15
CA THR A 101 10.51 18.34 9.97
C THR A 101 10.15 18.17 11.44
N VAL A 102 10.89 17.29 12.12
CA VAL A 102 10.63 16.84 13.48
C VAL A 102 11.78 17.27 14.39
N PRO A 103 11.52 17.80 15.60
CA PRO A 103 12.60 18.14 16.51
C PRO A 103 13.35 16.89 16.98
N ALA A 104 14.66 17.03 17.15
CA ALA A 104 15.56 15.95 17.52
C ALA A 104 15.18 15.34 18.88
N GLY A 105 15.28 14.02 18.99
CA GLY A 105 14.86 13.29 20.17
C GLY A 105 14.60 11.81 19.89
N VAL A 106 14.27 11.08 20.96
CA VAL A 106 13.87 9.67 20.88
C VAL A 106 12.37 9.58 21.05
N TYR A 107 11.70 9.07 20.03
CA TYR A 107 10.26 8.87 19.97
C TYR A 107 9.95 7.40 20.24
N GLN A 108 9.06 7.17 21.20
CA GLN A 108 8.78 5.85 21.77
C GLN A 108 7.32 5.42 21.60
N ARG A 109 6.47 6.30 21.10
CA ARG A 109 5.07 5.97 20.81
C ARG A 109 4.63 6.59 19.50
N VAL A 110 3.79 5.86 18.78
CA VAL A 110 3.10 6.34 17.58
C VAL A 110 1.61 6.10 17.78
N THR A 111 0.81 7.13 17.52
CA THR A 111 -0.66 7.02 17.46
C THR A 111 -1.09 7.21 16.01
N LEU A 112 -1.80 6.22 15.46
CA LEU A 112 -2.45 6.29 14.16
C LEU A 112 -3.95 6.54 14.36
N GLY A 113 -4.48 7.60 13.77
CA GLY A 113 -5.92 7.86 13.71
C GLY A 113 -6.51 7.26 12.43
N LEU A 114 -7.55 6.43 12.57
CA LEU A 114 -8.28 5.82 11.46
C LEU A 114 -9.77 6.17 11.60
N ASP A 115 -10.42 6.48 10.47
CA ASP A 115 -11.86 6.74 10.41
C ASP A 115 -12.55 5.75 9.48
N PHE A 116 -13.38 4.89 10.06
CA PHE A 116 -14.18 3.89 9.35
C PHE A 116 -15.60 4.35 9.01
N THR A 117 -15.99 5.57 9.40
CA THR A 117 -17.36 6.09 9.23
C THR A 117 -17.83 6.03 7.77
N ASP A 118 -16.95 6.38 6.85
CA ASP A 118 -17.18 6.35 5.40
C ASP A 118 -16.27 5.31 4.70
N ALA A 119 -15.92 4.22 5.41
CA ALA A 119 -15.08 3.17 4.83
C ALA A 119 -15.82 2.37 3.75
N GLU A 120 -15.10 2.00 2.70
CA GLU A 120 -15.57 1.11 1.64
C GLU A 120 -14.69 -0.14 1.64
N ILE A 121 -15.18 -1.22 2.28
CA ILE A 121 -14.51 -2.51 2.33
C ILE A 121 -15.29 -3.51 1.47
N LEU A 122 -14.59 -4.09 0.48
CA LEU A 122 -15.17 -5.08 -0.42
C LEU A 122 -14.41 -6.39 -0.37
N ILE A 123 -15.16 -7.48 -0.28
CA ILE A 123 -14.65 -8.84 -0.35
C ILE A 123 -15.09 -9.49 -1.65
N GLN A 124 -14.42 -10.59 -2.01
CA GLN A 124 -14.82 -11.42 -3.14
C GLN A 124 -15.72 -12.56 -2.64
N ASP A 125 -16.93 -12.68 -3.17
CA ASP A 125 -17.83 -13.80 -2.83
C ASP A 125 -17.41 -15.11 -3.54
N ASP A 126 -18.13 -16.20 -3.23
CA ASP A 126 -17.89 -17.52 -3.84
C ASP A 126 -17.99 -17.52 -5.38
N ALA A 127 -18.78 -16.61 -5.96
CA ALA A 127 -18.91 -16.46 -7.41
C ALA A 127 -17.79 -15.60 -8.01
N GLY A 128 -16.93 -15.00 -7.20
CA GLY A 128 -15.87 -14.09 -7.63
C GLY A 128 -16.30 -12.63 -7.71
N ALA A 129 -17.53 -12.30 -7.36
CA ALA A 129 -18.05 -10.93 -7.44
C ALA A 129 -17.61 -10.10 -6.22
N ALA A 130 -17.34 -8.81 -6.45
CA ALA A 130 -17.04 -7.88 -5.39
C ALA A 130 -18.33 -7.46 -4.67
N VAL A 131 -18.40 -7.71 -3.36
CA VAL A 131 -19.56 -7.39 -2.52
C VAL A 131 -19.13 -6.50 -1.34
N PRO A 132 -19.91 -5.46 -1.00
CA PRO A 132 -19.61 -4.61 0.14
C PRO A 132 -19.85 -5.38 1.44
N ALA A 133 -18.96 -5.21 2.41
CA ALA A 133 -19.10 -5.77 3.74
C ALA A 133 -19.56 -4.73 4.76
N GLN A 134 -20.31 -5.18 5.76
CA GLN A 134 -20.57 -4.39 6.97
C GLN A 134 -19.33 -4.42 7.87
N VAL A 135 -18.89 -3.26 8.35
CA VAL A 135 -17.70 -3.13 9.19
C VAL A 135 -18.10 -2.99 10.65
N VAL A 136 -17.55 -3.85 11.50
CA VAL A 136 -17.84 -3.87 12.95
C VAL A 136 -16.56 -4.00 13.78
N ASP A 137 -16.62 -3.63 15.05
CA ASP A 137 -15.57 -3.92 16.03
C ASP A 137 -15.68 -5.34 16.60
N GLY A 138 -14.80 -5.68 17.55
CA GLY A 138 -14.80 -6.98 18.24
C GLY A 138 -16.03 -7.25 19.11
N ALA A 139 -16.84 -6.23 19.44
CA ALA A 139 -18.13 -6.38 20.12
C ALA A 139 -19.31 -6.53 19.15
N GLY A 140 -19.07 -6.35 17.85
CA GLY A 140 -20.09 -6.40 16.80
C GLY A 140 -20.80 -5.06 16.56
N ASP A 141 -20.32 -3.97 17.16
CA ASP A 141 -20.86 -2.63 16.97
C ASP A 141 -20.27 -1.98 15.71
N PRO A 142 -21.02 -1.10 15.00
CA PRO A 142 -20.48 -0.39 13.84
C PRO A 142 -19.23 0.42 14.18
N LEU A 143 -18.19 0.27 13.37
CA LEU A 143 -16.91 0.92 13.61
C LEU A 143 -16.90 2.38 13.10
N GLY A 144 -16.49 3.31 13.97
CA GLY A 144 -16.30 4.72 13.63
C GLY A 144 -14.83 5.13 13.61
N GLN A 145 -14.48 6.19 14.34
CA GLN A 145 -13.09 6.59 14.51
C GLN A 145 -12.40 5.77 15.60
N ILE A 146 -11.18 5.34 15.31
CA ILE A 146 -10.33 4.61 16.26
C ILE A 146 -8.90 5.17 16.26
N GLU A 147 -8.26 5.10 17.42
CA GLU A 147 -6.83 5.37 17.57
C GLU A 147 -6.10 4.06 17.84
N VAL A 148 -5.06 3.80 17.06
CA VAL A 148 -4.17 2.66 17.25
C VAL A 148 -2.86 3.16 17.85
N GLU A 149 -2.53 2.69 19.05
CA GLU A 149 -1.30 3.05 19.74
C GLU A 149 -0.23 1.96 19.60
N LEU A 150 0.94 2.37 19.13
CA LEU A 150 2.15 1.56 19.05
C LEU A 150 3.19 2.07 20.04
N SER A 151 3.65 1.21 20.92
CA SER A 151 4.82 1.40 21.77
C SER A 151 6.08 0.87 21.06
N LEU A 152 7.07 1.74 20.90
CA LEU A 152 8.35 1.44 20.27
C LEU A 152 9.41 1.17 21.34
N ALA A 153 9.77 -0.11 21.53
CA ALA A 153 10.75 -0.57 22.50
C ALA A 153 12.16 -0.73 21.90
N GLY A 154 13.19 -0.32 22.64
CA GLY A 154 14.60 -0.57 22.28
C GLY A 154 14.98 -0.02 20.90
N ASP A 155 15.25 -0.91 19.96
CA ASP A 155 15.71 -0.59 18.60
C ASP A 155 14.57 -0.29 17.62
N SER A 156 13.29 -0.40 18.03
CA SER A 156 12.16 0.10 17.22
C SER A 156 11.89 1.60 17.43
N ALA A 157 12.51 2.24 18.44
CA ALA A 157 12.34 3.66 18.72
C ALA A 157 12.89 4.54 17.58
N VAL A 158 12.13 5.57 17.19
CA VAL A 158 12.55 6.51 16.16
C VAL A 158 13.48 7.56 16.77
N ARG A 159 14.73 7.63 16.29
CA ARG A 159 15.78 8.50 16.83
C ARG A 159 16.10 9.62 15.86
N ILE A 160 15.45 10.76 16.04
CA ILE A 160 15.68 11.93 15.18
C ILE A 160 16.95 12.65 15.62
N THR A 161 17.92 12.72 14.72
CA THR A 161 19.12 13.55 14.85
C THR A 161 19.02 14.82 14.00
N PRO A 162 19.63 15.95 14.43
CA PRO A 162 19.52 17.20 13.69
C PRO A 162 20.13 17.14 12.28
N ALA A 163 19.51 17.86 11.34
CA ALA A 163 19.97 18.06 9.96
C ALA A 163 20.24 16.76 9.16
N THR A 164 19.58 15.67 9.55
CA THR A 164 19.64 14.36 8.88
C THR A 164 18.25 13.86 8.55
N VAL A 165 18.15 13.00 7.54
CA VAL A 165 16.92 12.34 7.12
C VAL A 165 16.78 11.01 7.85
N HIS A 166 15.61 10.76 8.40
CA HIS A 166 15.20 9.53 9.06
C HIS A 166 13.97 8.97 8.34
N ALA A 167 13.69 7.69 8.52
CA ALA A 167 12.52 7.06 7.94
C ALA A 167 11.73 6.27 8.98
N PHE A 168 10.43 6.18 8.74
CA PHE A 168 9.52 5.37 9.53
C PHE A 168 8.48 4.77 8.59
N SER A 169 8.56 3.46 8.41
CA SER A 169 7.61 2.69 7.62
C SER A 169 6.54 2.10 8.52
N LEU A 170 5.29 2.39 8.19
CA LEU A 170 4.10 1.81 8.79
C LEU A 170 3.53 0.76 7.85
N ASP A 171 3.12 -0.35 8.42
CA ASP A 171 2.38 -1.37 7.68
C ASP A 171 1.10 -1.69 8.41
N PHE A 172 0.01 -1.49 7.70
CA PHE A 172 -1.30 -1.93 8.13
C PHE A 172 -1.44 -3.38 7.68
N ASP A 173 -1.38 -4.34 8.59
CA ASP A 173 -1.49 -5.75 8.21
C ASP A 173 -2.98 -6.09 8.06
N LEU A 174 -3.55 -5.92 6.85
CA LEU A 174 -4.99 -6.13 6.60
C LEU A 174 -5.47 -7.50 7.08
N ASP A 175 -4.65 -8.52 6.86
CA ASP A 175 -4.90 -9.91 7.21
C ASP A 175 -4.97 -10.13 8.72
N ALA A 176 -4.02 -9.55 9.47
CA ALA A 176 -4.04 -9.62 10.93
C ALA A 176 -5.08 -8.69 11.56
N SER A 177 -5.47 -7.64 10.83
CA SER A 177 -6.38 -6.60 11.29
C SER A 177 -7.86 -6.96 11.12
N SER A 178 -8.18 -7.98 10.33
CA SER A 178 -9.55 -8.22 9.89
C SER A 178 -9.95 -9.69 9.97
N VAL A 179 -11.21 -9.95 10.32
CA VAL A 179 -11.85 -11.27 10.22
C VAL A 179 -13.09 -11.13 9.36
N VAL A 180 -13.17 -11.93 8.30
CA VAL A 180 -14.29 -11.93 7.35
C VAL A 180 -15.26 -13.06 7.73
N ASP A 181 -16.54 -12.73 7.86
CA ASP A 181 -17.67 -13.66 7.87
C ASP A 181 -18.50 -13.42 6.60
N ASP A 182 -18.29 -14.27 5.61
CA ASP A 182 -18.98 -14.29 4.32
C ASP A 182 -20.18 -15.25 4.29
N ALA A 183 -20.46 -15.95 5.40
CA ALA A 183 -21.62 -16.82 5.53
C ALA A 183 -22.92 -16.05 5.81
N VAL A 184 -22.80 -14.75 6.10
CA VAL A 184 -23.92 -13.81 6.33
C VAL A 184 -24.09 -12.84 5.16
N THR A 185 -25.29 -12.26 5.03
CA THR A 185 -25.60 -11.31 3.96
C THR A 185 -26.25 -10.04 4.53
N PRO A 186 -25.62 -8.85 4.39
CA PRO A 186 -24.29 -8.64 3.80
C PRO A 186 -23.18 -9.33 4.60
N PRO A 187 -22.04 -9.68 3.99
CA PRO A 187 -20.87 -10.15 4.72
C PRO A 187 -20.44 -9.17 5.81
N VAL A 188 -19.84 -9.67 6.88
CA VAL A 188 -19.36 -8.86 8.01
C VAL A 188 -17.84 -8.94 8.07
N VAL A 189 -17.19 -7.78 8.24
CA VAL A 189 -15.76 -7.66 8.51
C VAL A 189 -15.60 -7.10 9.90
N THR A 190 -15.09 -7.93 10.82
CA THR A 190 -14.70 -7.51 12.16
C THR A 190 -13.27 -6.98 12.11
N VAL A 191 -13.06 -5.74 12.56
CA VAL A 191 -11.75 -5.07 12.48
C VAL A 191 -11.16 -4.86 13.88
N GLU A 192 -9.92 -5.30 14.04
CA GLU A 192 -9.05 -5.11 15.19
C GLU A 192 -7.65 -4.74 14.66
N PRO A 193 -7.35 -3.46 14.41
CA PRO A 193 -6.15 -3.08 13.67
C PRO A 193 -4.86 -3.59 14.30
N VAL A 194 -4.03 -4.16 13.45
CA VAL A 194 -2.67 -4.60 13.76
C VAL A 194 -1.74 -3.83 12.86
N LEU A 195 -0.84 -3.07 13.49
CA LEU A 195 0.18 -2.31 12.80
C LEU A 195 1.55 -2.91 13.07
N LEU A 196 2.36 -2.96 12.03
CA LEU A 196 3.80 -3.18 12.12
C LEU A 196 4.49 -1.84 11.82
N ALA A 197 5.62 -1.62 12.46
CA ALA A 197 6.37 -0.38 12.30
C ALA A 197 7.87 -0.63 12.26
N MET A 198 8.56 0.13 11.42
CA MET A 198 10.01 0.06 11.26
C MET A 198 10.62 1.46 11.22
N PRO A 199 11.67 1.75 12.01
CA PRO A 199 12.37 3.04 11.97
C PRO A 199 13.38 3.12 10.80
N ALA A 200 12.99 2.60 9.64
CA ALA A 200 13.76 2.59 8.40
C ALA A 200 12.80 2.38 7.23
N LEU A 201 13.24 2.73 6.01
CA LEU A 201 12.57 2.32 4.80
C LEU A 201 12.72 0.80 4.59
N GLU A 202 11.71 0.18 4.01
CA GLU A 202 11.76 -1.24 3.69
C GLU A 202 12.65 -1.47 2.45
N GLU A 203 13.51 -2.49 2.45
CA GLU A 203 14.38 -2.77 1.28
C GLU A 203 13.80 -3.88 0.38
N ASP A 204 12.87 -4.68 0.90
CA ASP A 204 12.33 -5.86 0.22
C ASP A 204 11.14 -5.55 -0.69
N ARG A 205 10.72 -4.28 -0.81
CA ARG A 205 9.55 -3.85 -1.58
C ARG A 205 9.86 -2.74 -2.56
N GLU A 206 9.09 -2.69 -3.65
CA GLU A 206 9.07 -1.53 -4.53
C GLU A 206 8.48 -0.34 -3.76
N HIS A 207 9.09 0.83 -3.93
CA HIS A 207 8.62 2.08 -3.37
C HIS A 207 8.02 2.95 -4.46
N ARG A 208 6.97 3.69 -4.12
CA ARG A 208 6.34 4.67 -5.00
C ARG A 208 6.28 6.03 -4.31
N LEU A 209 6.83 7.02 -5.00
CA LEU A 209 6.81 8.42 -4.60
C LEU A 209 6.00 9.22 -5.61
N ARG A 210 5.05 10.02 -5.12
CA ARG A 210 4.23 10.91 -5.94
C ARG A 210 4.44 12.35 -5.50
N GLY A 211 4.46 13.26 -6.47
CA GLY A 211 4.65 14.66 -6.17
C GLY A 211 4.67 15.56 -7.39
N ARG A 212 4.94 16.82 -7.11
CA ARG A 212 5.22 17.84 -8.13
C ARG A 212 6.73 18.03 -8.26
N LEU A 213 7.21 18.09 -9.49
CA LEU A 213 8.60 18.33 -9.80
C LEU A 213 9.05 19.64 -9.19
N ALA A 214 10.10 19.61 -8.38
CA ALA A 214 10.53 20.78 -7.66
C ALA A 214 11.98 21.17 -7.98
N ARG A 215 12.82 20.20 -8.32
CA ARG A 215 14.17 20.41 -8.86
C ARG A 215 14.67 19.14 -9.54
N VAL A 216 15.42 19.31 -10.62
CA VAL A 216 16.31 18.29 -11.19
C VAL A 216 17.75 18.76 -11.00
N ASP A 217 18.63 17.85 -10.60
CA ASP A 217 20.07 18.08 -10.57
C ASP A 217 20.75 17.02 -11.45
N GLU A 218 21.03 17.41 -12.70
CA GLU A 218 21.64 16.53 -13.70
C GLU A 218 23.08 16.14 -13.32
N GLY A 219 23.80 17.00 -12.61
CA GLY A 219 25.17 16.72 -12.17
C GLY A 219 25.22 15.70 -11.04
N ALA A 220 24.26 15.78 -10.12
CA ALA A 220 24.11 14.83 -9.02
C ALA A 220 23.25 13.61 -9.36
N GLN A 221 22.59 13.57 -10.52
CA GLN A 221 21.63 12.53 -10.91
C GLN A 221 20.50 12.36 -9.88
N THR A 222 19.92 13.48 -9.44
CA THR A 222 18.85 13.49 -8.44
C THR A 222 17.65 14.33 -8.87
N VAL A 223 16.48 13.95 -8.36
CA VAL A 223 15.21 14.64 -8.59
C VAL A 223 14.56 14.90 -7.23
N THR A 224 14.20 16.16 -6.97
CA THR A 224 13.44 16.55 -5.79
C THR A 224 11.98 16.79 -6.15
N LEU A 225 11.06 16.12 -5.44
CA LEU A 225 9.63 16.37 -5.54
C LEU A 225 9.10 17.08 -4.30
N ALA A 226 8.13 17.97 -4.50
CA ALA A 226 7.18 18.32 -3.45
C ALA A 226 6.18 17.16 -3.33
N VAL A 227 6.21 16.44 -2.21
CA VAL A 227 5.46 15.20 -2.01
C VAL A 227 3.95 15.50 -2.07
N ARG A 228 3.21 14.67 -2.81
CA ARG A 228 1.75 14.70 -2.93
C ARG A 228 1.27 13.24 -2.96
N PRO A 229 1.06 12.63 -1.79
CA PRO A 229 0.71 11.22 -1.74
C PRO A 229 -0.71 11.02 -2.26
N PHE A 230 -0.96 9.85 -2.84
CA PHE A 230 -2.27 9.44 -3.35
C PHE A 230 -2.92 10.46 -4.30
N ARG A 231 -3.92 11.21 -3.80
CA ARG A 231 -4.82 12.09 -4.56
C ARG A 231 -4.78 13.53 -4.06
N HIS A 232 -3.83 13.85 -3.18
CA HIS A 232 -3.70 15.20 -2.63
C HIS A 232 -3.21 16.18 -3.70
N ARG A 233 -4.05 17.18 -4.01
CA ARG A 233 -3.68 18.29 -4.91
C ARG A 233 -2.99 19.45 -4.17
N HIS A 234 -3.28 19.57 -2.88
CA HIS A 234 -2.80 20.61 -1.99
C HIS A 234 -2.18 20.00 -0.73
N GLY A 235 -1.75 20.84 0.22
CA GLY A 235 -1.09 20.40 1.44
C GLY A 235 0.43 20.37 1.32
N ALA A 236 1.10 20.46 2.47
CA ALA A 236 2.55 20.50 2.58
C ALA A 236 3.07 19.17 3.16
N PHE A 237 3.09 18.11 2.35
CA PHE A 237 3.63 16.79 2.72
C PHE A 237 5.17 16.72 2.68
N GLY A 238 5.84 17.88 2.63
CA GLY A 238 7.29 17.98 2.58
C GLY A 238 7.87 17.77 1.19
N ARG A 239 9.19 17.57 1.15
CA ARG A 239 9.98 17.37 -0.07
C ARG A 239 10.85 16.15 0.09
N PHE A 240 10.97 15.36 -0.97
CA PHE A 240 11.82 14.18 -0.99
C PHE A 240 12.72 14.24 -2.22
N THR A 241 13.99 13.84 -2.05
CA THR A 241 14.96 13.76 -3.14
C THR A 241 15.33 12.31 -3.36
N PHE A 242 15.21 11.85 -4.60
CA PHE A 242 15.54 10.49 -5.00
C PHE A 242 16.62 10.48 -6.08
N ALA A 243 17.33 9.36 -6.17
CA ALA A 243 18.38 9.15 -7.15
C ALA A 243 17.82 8.52 -8.43
N VAL A 244 18.47 8.80 -9.55
CA VAL A 244 18.27 8.14 -10.85
C VAL A 244 19.63 7.69 -11.40
N ASP A 245 19.63 6.79 -12.38
CA ASP A 245 20.84 6.32 -13.03
C ASP A 245 20.65 6.09 -14.54
N ASP A 246 21.68 5.55 -15.19
CA ASP A 246 21.66 5.25 -16.63
C ASP A 246 20.64 4.17 -17.03
N ALA A 247 20.13 3.39 -16.07
CA ALA A 247 19.11 2.37 -16.28
C ALA A 247 17.69 2.88 -15.99
N THR A 248 17.53 4.04 -15.35
CA THR A 248 16.21 4.64 -15.10
C THR A 248 15.47 4.87 -16.42
N VAL A 249 14.26 4.33 -16.52
CA VAL A 249 13.36 4.53 -17.65
C VAL A 249 12.36 5.64 -17.33
N TYR A 250 12.21 6.58 -18.25
CA TYR A 250 11.28 7.70 -18.12
C TYR A 250 10.17 7.54 -19.12
N GLU A 251 8.94 7.84 -18.71
CA GLU A 251 7.81 8.04 -19.60
C GLU A 251 7.27 9.45 -19.37
N ILE A 252 7.45 10.30 -20.37
CA ILE A 252 7.14 11.73 -20.28
C ILE A 252 6.22 12.08 -21.43
N ASP A 253 5.01 12.50 -21.11
CA ASP A 253 3.95 12.84 -22.08
C ASP A 253 3.69 11.74 -23.13
N GLY A 254 3.86 10.47 -22.73
CA GLY A 254 3.73 9.28 -23.59
C GLY A 254 5.00 8.89 -24.36
N ALA A 255 6.07 9.69 -24.32
CA ALA A 255 7.35 9.35 -24.92
C ALA A 255 8.27 8.63 -23.91
N VAL A 256 8.95 7.57 -24.35
CA VAL A 256 9.86 6.78 -23.50
C VAL A 256 11.31 7.23 -23.69
N PHE A 257 12.01 7.47 -22.59
CA PHE A 257 13.43 7.80 -22.53
C PHE A 257 14.17 6.89 -21.54
N THR A 258 15.49 6.90 -21.56
CA THR A 258 16.31 6.13 -20.61
C THR A 258 17.57 6.90 -20.22
N GLY A 259 17.99 6.78 -18.96
CA GLY A 259 19.18 7.39 -18.41
C GLY A 259 19.19 8.92 -18.49
N GLY A 260 20.36 9.51 -18.66
CA GLY A 260 20.54 10.96 -18.66
C GLY A 260 19.69 11.74 -19.68
N VAL A 261 19.31 11.13 -20.81
CA VAL A 261 18.42 11.77 -21.79
C VAL A 261 17.02 11.99 -21.20
N GLY A 262 16.51 11.02 -20.45
CA GLY A 262 15.22 11.16 -19.78
C GLY A 262 15.27 12.16 -18.62
N LEU A 263 16.41 12.27 -17.93
CA LEU A 263 16.60 13.27 -16.88
C LEU A 263 16.57 14.71 -17.43
N VAL A 264 17.18 14.95 -18.60
CA VAL A 264 17.11 16.24 -19.31
C VAL A 264 15.68 16.53 -19.74
N ALA A 265 15.00 15.56 -20.37
CA ALA A 265 13.60 15.72 -20.77
C ALA A 265 12.67 16.01 -19.57
N LEU A 266 12.94 15.40 -18.42
CA LEU A 266 12.21 15.69 -17.18
C LEU A 266 12.45 17.12 -16.69
N ASN A 267 13.71 17.60 -16.75
CA ASN A 267 14.06 18.96 -16.37
C ASN A 267 13.36 20.00 -17.26
N ASP A 268 13.22 19.70 -18.56
CA ASP A 268 12.57 20.56 -19.56
C ASP A 268 11.06 20.77 -19.30
N LEU A 269 10.37 19.86 -18.60
CA LEU A 269 8.98 20.06 -18.18
C LEU A 269 8.82 21.26 -17.23
N GLY A 270 9.88 21.61 -16.49
CA GLY A 270 9.87 22.67 -15.51
C GLY A 270 9.23 22.29 -14.17
N ALA A 271 9.30 23.22 -13.22
CA ALA A 271 8.72 23.01 -11.90
C ALA A 271 7.20 22.83 -11.95
N ASP A 272 6.66 22.17 -10.92
CA ASP A 272 5.26 21.83 -10.72
C ASP A 272 4.66 20.74 -11.62
N ALA A 273 5.42 20.25 -12.60
CA ALA A 273 5.04 19.09 -13.41
C ALA A 273 4.72 17.87 -12.53
N PRO A 274 3.65 17.11 -12.79
CA PRO A 274 3.32 15.93 -12.02
C PRO A 274 4.36 14.83 -12.28
N VAL A 275 4.81 14.15 -11.22
CA VAL A 275 5.81 13.07 -11.30
C VAL A 275 5.41 11.91 -10.39
N VAL A 276 5.59 10.69 -10.89
CA VAL A 276 5.55 9.45 -10.11
C VAL A 276 6.86 8.71 -10.31
N ALA A 277 7.61 8.50 -9.24
CA ALA A 277 8.82 7.69 -9.24
C ALA A 277 8.56 6.34 -8.59
N GLN A 278 9.03 5.27 -9.22
CA GLN A 278 8.96 3.89 -8.73
C GLN A 278 10.35 3.26 -8.75
N GLY A 279 10.70 2.51 -7.71
CA GLY A 279 12.02 1.91 -7.61
C GLY A 279 12.25 1.19 -6.29
N ARG A 280 13.51 1.00 -5.92
CA ARG A 280 13.86 0.31 -4.67
C ARG A 280 14.71 1.19 -3.77
N VAL A 281 14.64 0.89 -2.48
CA VAL A 281 15.56 1.45 -1.49
C VAL A 281 16.73 0.50 -1.32
N ALA A 282 17.94 1.03 -1.32
CA ALA A 282 19.15 0.28 -1.01
C ALA A 282 20.08 1.15 -0.16
N GLY A 283 20.44 0.68 1.04
CA GLY A 283 21.31 1.45 1.94
C GLY A 283 20.68 2.75 2.44
N GLY A 284 19.34 2.80 2.47
CA GLY A 284 18.56 3.98 2.86
C GLY A 284 18.27 4.98 1.74
N ASP A 285 18.88 4.83 0.56
CA ASP A 285 18.66 5.71 -0.59
C ASP A 285 17.62 5.11 -1.55
N PHE A 286 16.65 5.93 -1.99
CA PHE A 286 15.67 5.53 -2.99
C PHE A 286 16.20 5.79 -4.40
N LEU A 287 16.42 4.71 -5.16
CA LEU A 287 16.81 4.73 -6.57
C LEU A 287 15.60 4.40 -7.45
N ALA A 288 15.19 5.35 -8.28
CA ALA A 288 14.07 5.16 -9.18
C ALA A 288 14.49 4.31 -10.40
N ALA A 289 13.75 3.22 -10.63
CA ALA A 289 13.84 2.43 -11.85
C ALA A 289 12.93 2.98 -12.96
N HIS A 290 11.79 3.55 -12.57
CA HIS A 290 10.80 4.12 -13.48
C HIS A 290 10.34 5.50 -13.00
N VAL A 291 10.25 6.45 -13.93
CA VAL A 291 9.73 7.80 -13.68
C VAL A 291 8.67 8.12 -14.71
N LEU A 292 7.44 8.37 -14.25
CA LEU A 292 6.36 8.92 -15.06
C LEU A 292 6.30 10.42 -14.81
N ALA A 293 6.16 11.23 -15.87
CA ALA A 293 5.99 12.68 -15.73
C ALA A 293 5.03 13.29 -16.76
N GLY A 294 4.51 14.47 -16.44
CA GLY A 294 3.58 15.19 -17.30
C GLY A 294 2.27 14.41 -17.52
N ASP A 295 1.82 14.32 -18.75
CA ASP A 295 0.58 13.63 -19.12
C ASP A 295 0.61 12.11 -18.92
N SER A 296 1.80 11.51 -18.80
CA SER A 296 1.93 10.09 -18.41
C SER A 296 1.52 9.84 -16.96
N VAL A 297 1.23 10.89 -16.20
CA VAL A 297 0.82 10.83 -14.81
C VAL A 297 -0.67 11.09 -14.68
N HIS A 298 -1.44 10.01 -14.48
CA HIS A 298 -2.91 10.06 -14.47
C HIS A 298 -3.53 10.92 -13.35
N TRP A 299 -2.80 11.30 -12.29
CA TRP A 299 -3.38 12.09 -11.18
C TRP A 299 -3.63 13.58 -11.51
N ALA A 300 -3.11 14.07 -12.65
CA ALA A 300 -2.90 15.50 -12.83
C ALA A 300 -4.20 16.31 -12.89
N GLU A 301 -5.19 16.01 -13.74
CA GLU A 301 -6.39 16.86 -13.91
C GLU A 301 -7.66 16.14 -14.42
N ALA A 302 -7.67 14.81 -14.55
CA ALA A 302 -8.80 14.04 -15.09
C ALA A 302 -9.44 13.14 -14.03
N ASP A 303 -10.65 12.67 -14.34
CA ASP A 303 -11.23 11.53 -13.65
C ASP A 303 -10.46 10.26 -14.07
N VAL A 304 -10.10 9.44 -13.10
CA VAL A 304 -9.30 8.23 -13.31
C VAL A 304 -10.02 7.02 -12.75
N VAL A 305 -10.14 5.97 -13.56
CA VAL A 305 -10.61 4.66 -13.13
C VAL A 305 -9.47 3.67 -13.16
N HIS A 306 -9.28 2.95 -12.05
CA HIS A 306 -8.36 1.81 -11.96
C HIS A 306 -9.17 0.53 -11.84
N GLY A 307 -8.89 -0.48 -12.66
CA GLY A 307 -9.58 -1.76 -12.57
C GLY A 307 -9.01 -2.80 -13.53
N THR A 308 -9.69 -3.94 -13.63
CA THR A 308 -9.33 -5.02 -14.54
C THR A 308 -10.41 -5.17 -15.60
N VAL A 309 -10.04 -5.35 -16.88
CA VAL A 309 -11.00 -5.56 -17.96
C VAL A 309 -11.67 -6.93 -17.79
N LEU A 310 -12.95 -6.95 -17.45
CA LEU A 310 -13.75 -8.18 -17.32
C LEU A 310 -14.31 -8.65 -18.66
N ALA A 311 -14.70 -7.72 -19.53
CA ALA A 311 -15.25 -8.00 -20.84
C ALA A 311 -14.87 -6.88 -21.81
N ARG A 312 -14.84 -7.21 -23.10
CA ARG A 312 -14.54 -6.24 -24.16
C ARG A 312 -15.49 -6.40 -25.34
N GLY A 313 -16.05 -5.27 -25.77
CA GLY A 313 -16.68 -5.09 -27.07
C GLY A 313 -15.73 -4.45 -28.08
N ALA A 314 -16.24 -3.98 -29.23
CA ALA A 314 -15.40 -3.33 -30.23
C ALA A 314 -14.68 -2.08 -29.67
N ASP A 315 -15.47 -1.16 -29.12
CA ASP A 315 -15.03 0.16 -28.64
C ASP A 315 -15.38 0.39 -27.15
N THR A 316 -15.76 -0.68 -26.43
CA THR A 316 -16.21 -0.60 -25.03
C THR A 316 -15.49 -1.64 -24.18
N LEU A 317 -14.99 -1.22 -23.02
CA LEU A 317 -14.43 -2.09 -21.98
C LEU A 317 -15.39 -2.12 -20.78
N THR A 318 -15.64 -3.31 -20.24
CA THR A 318 -16.27 -3.44 -18.92
C THR A 318 -15.17 -3.67 -17.91
N LEU A 319 -14.88 -2.67 -17.08
CA LEU A 319 -13.91 -2.78 -16.00
C LEU A 319 -14.61 -3.28 -14.74
N GLY A 320 -13.95 -4.15 -13.98
CA GLY A 320 -14.37 -4.63 -12.68
C GLY A 320 -13.38 -4.26 -11.58
N GLY A 321 -13.87 -4.12 -10.35
CA GLY A 321 -13.02 -3.76 -9.21
C GLY A 321 -12.59 -2.31 -9.24
N VAL A 322 -13.51 -1.41 -9.57
CA VAL A 322 -13.14 -0.12 -10.10
C VAL A 322 -12.97 0.89 -8.99
N ALA A 323 -11.74 1.32 -8.78
CA ALA A 323 -11.41 2.46 -7.97
C ALA A 323 -11.53 3.74 -8.82
N VAL A 324 -12.42 4.65 -8.44
CA VAL A 324 -12.70 5.90 -9.16
C VAL A 324 -12.11 7.08 -8.38
N ALA A 325 -11.17 7.78 -8.99
CA ALA A 325 -10.63 9.03 -8.48
C ALA A 325 -11.13 10.19 -9.33
N PHE A 326 -11.90 11.09 -8.73
CA PHE A 326 -12.45 12.24 -9.43
C PHE A 326 -11.45 13.40 -9.47
N ALA A 327 -11.58 14.25 -10.49
CA ALA A 327 -10.79 15.46 -10.63
C ALA A 327 -10.93 16.40 -9.42
N ASP A 328 -12.07 16.39 -8.74
CA ASP A 328 -12.34 17.17 -7.52
C ASP A 328 -11.71 16.60 -6.23
N GLY A 329 -11.06 15.42 -6.31
CA GLY A 329 -10.40 14.75 -5.19
C GLY A 329 -11.27 13.71 -4.47
N ARG A 330 -12.54 13.53 -4.84
CA ARG A 330 -13.36 12.42 -4.34
C ARG A 330 -12.78 11.07 -4.79
N TYR A 331 -12.95 10.05 -3.95
CA TYR A 331 -12.54 8.68 -4.25
C TYR A 331 -13.60 7.69 -3.77
N THR A 332 -14.04 6.82 -4.67
CA THR A 332 -15.07 5.80 -4.39
C THR A 332 -14.74 4.52 -5.12
N PHE A 333 -15.35 3.42 -4.68
CA PHE A 333 -15.35 2.16 -5.40
C PHE A 333 -16.66 1.96 -6.17
N SER A 334 -16.54 1.59 -7.44
CA SER A 334 -17.63 1.04 -8.23
C SER A 334 -17.35 -0.42 -8.56
N ARG A 335 -18.40 -1.26 -8.53
CA ARG A 335 -18.25 -2.67 -8.91
C ARG A 335 -17.79 -2.81 -10.35
N ASN A 336 -18.52 -2.17 -11.26
CA ASN A 336 -18.24 -2.17 -12.69
C ASN A 336 -18.36 -0.77 -13.28
N ILE A 337 -17.49 -0.44 -14.23
CA ILE A 337 -17.58 0.78 -15.06
C ILE A 337 -17.43 0.39 -16.52
N THR A 338 -18.25 0.99 -17.38
CA THR A 338 -18.09 0.92 -18.82
C THR A 338 -17.14 2.03 -19.27
N VAL A 339 -16.14 1.69 -20.07
CA VAL A 339 -15.20 2.66 -20.64
C VAL A 339 -15.33 2.62 -22.15
N SER A 340 -15.61 3.78 -22.75
CA SER A 340 -15.54 3.95 -24.20
C SER A 340 -14.11 4.26 -24.61
N VAL A 341 -13.57 3.53 -25.58
CA VAL A 341 -12.25 3.76 -26.18
C VAL A 341 -12.41 3.98 -27.69
N GLY A 342 -11.42 4.57 -28.32
CA GLY A 342 -11.43 4.74 -29.77
C GLY A 342 -10.05 5.08 -30.32
N ALA A 343 -9.96 5.36 -31.63
CA ALA A 343 -8.69 5.62 -32.30
C ALA A 343 -7.93 6.87 -31.80
N GLY A 344 -8.59 7.74 -31.01
CA GLY A 344 -7.95 8.89 -30.34
C GLY A 344 -7.44 8.56 -28.93
N THR A 345 -7.75 7.39 -28.38
CA THR A 345 -7.30 6.95 -27.06
C THR A 345 -5.80 6.69 -27.10
N VAL A 346 -5.04 7.39 -26.26
CA VAL A 346 -3.59 7.13 -26.14
C VAL A 346 -3.38 5.94 -25.22
N VAL A 347 -2.73 4.89 -25.72
CA VAL A 347 -2.42 3.68 -24.94
C VAL A 347 -0.94 3.63 -24.59
N SER A 348 -0.65 3.30 -23.34
CA SER A 348 0.73 3.13 -22.83
C SER A 348 0.82 1.89 -21.97
N ALA A 349 2.01 1.27 -21.91
CA ALA A 349 2.31 0.22 -20.95
C ALA A 349 3.80 0.27 -20.60
N PRO A 350 4.21 -0.14 -19.39
CA PRO A 350 5.62 -0.17 -19.01
C PRO A 350 6.44 -0.96 -20.03
N GLY A 351 7.45 -0.40 -20.68
CA GLY A 351 8.34 -1.14 -21.59
C GLY A 351 7.70 -1.66 -22.88
N ALA A 352 6.51 -1.17 -23.25
CA ALA A 352 5.91 -1.41 -24.56
C ALA A 352 5.78 -0.09 -25.32
N VAL A 353 5.81 -0.18 -26.64
CA VAL A 353 5.73 0.96 -27.56
C VAL A 353 4.72 0.66 -28.66
N ASP A 354 4.30 1.70 -29.39
CA ASP A 354 3.40 1.59 -30.54
C ASP A 354 2.06 0.89 -30.23
N LEU A 355 1.50 1.17 -29.04
CA LEU A 355 0.22 0.62 -28.60
C LEU A 355 -0.97 1.46 -29.10
N ASP A 356 -2.10 0.80 -29.33
CA ASP A 356 -3.38 1.40 -29.65
C ASP A 356 -4.54 0.81 -28.81
N GLU A 357 -5.76 1.27 -29.05
CA GLU A 357 -6.94 0.89 -28.27
C GLU A 357 -7.24 -0.62 -28.28
N ARG A 358 -6.76 -1.38 -29.27
CA ARG A 358 -7.00 -2.82 -29.37
C ARG A 358 -6.01 -3.65 -28.55
N ASP A 359 -4.91 -3.08 -28.07
CA ASP A 359 -3.97 -3.78 -27.19
C ASP A 359 -4.55 -4.03 -25.78
N VAL A 360 -5.63 -3.34 -25.43
CA VAL A 360 -6.30 -3.52 -24.14
C VAL A 360 -7.29 -4.69 -24.24
N SER A 361 -6.93 -5.86 -23.71
CA SER A 361 -7.75 -7.08 -23.79
C SER A 361 -8.31 -7.52 -22.42
N VAL A 362 -9.10 -8.59 -22.42
CA VAL A 362 -9.76 -9.16 -21.22
C VAL A 362 -8.72 -9.72 -20.26
N GLY A 363 -8.81 -9.35 -18.97
CA GLY A 363 -7.82 -9.65 -17.94
C GLY A 363 -6.74 -8.57 -17.77
N GLN A 364 -6.68 -7.57 -18.65
CA GLN A 364 -5.70 -6.49 -18.55
C GLN A 364 -6.05 -5.56 -17.40
N ARG A 365 -5.11 -5.33 -16.49
CA ARG A 365 -5.22 -4.29 -15.47
C ARG A 365 -4.94 -2.94 -16.11
N VAL A 366 -5.77 -1.93 -15.85
CA VAL A 366 -5.66 -0.61 -16.49
C VAL A 366 -5.86 0.54 -15.51
N ALA A 367 -5.25 1.67 -15.85
CA ALA A 367 -5.60 2.99 -15.38
C ALA A 367 -6.10 3.82 -16.56
N VAL A 368 -7.34 4.29 -16.50
CA VAL A 368 -7.97 5.04 -17.59
C VAL A 368 -8.31 6.44 -17.12
N SER A 369 -7.88 7.44 -17.88
CA SER A 369 -8.29 8.83 -17.69
C SER A 369 -9.21 9.29 -18.82
N GLY A 370 -10.34 9.90 -18.46
CA GLY A 370 -11.37 10.35 -19.40
C GLY A 370 -12.35 11.30 -18.74
N GLU A 371 -13.53 11.45 -19.35
CA GLU A 371 -14.64 12.24 -18.81
C GLU A 371 -15.86 11.34 -18.58
N PHE A 372 -16.48 11.42 -17.40
CA PHE A 372 -17.70 10.66 -17.13
C PHE A 372 -18.89 11.23 -17.91
N THR A 373 -19.54 10.40 -18.71
CA THR A 373 -20.80 10.76 -19.40
C THR A 373 -22.02 10.52 -18.51
N ASP A 374 -21.90 9.59 -17.56
CA ASP A 374 -22.83 9.30 -16.48
C ASP A 374 -22.08 8.64 -15.30
N ASP A 375 -22.80 8.20 -14.26
CA ASP A 375 -22.19 7.64 -13.04
C ASP A 375 -21.38 6.34 -13.25
N LEU A 376 -21.59 5.63 -14.37
CA LEU A 376 -20.98 4.31 -14.63
C LEU A 376 -20.29 4.21 -15.99
N THR A 377 -20.22 5.30 -16.75
CA THR A 377 -19.65 5.34 -18.10
C THR A 377 -18.61 6.44 -18.23
N LEU A 378 -17.36 6.03 -18.48
CA LEU A 378 -16.23 6.92 -18.74
C LEU A 378 -15.93 6.95 -20.25
N ASP A 379 -15.91 8.14 -20.85
CA ASP A 379 -15.42 8.34 -22.20
C ASP A 379 -13.91 8.63 -22.20
N ALA A 380 -13.13 7.69 -22.72
CA ALA A 380 -11.69 7.80 -22.91
C ALA A 380 -11.29 7.88 -24.40
N THR A 381 -12.23 8.17 -25.32
CA THR A 381 -11.96 8.27 -26.76
C THR A 381 -10.98 9.39 -27.14
N SER A 382 -10.89 10.45 -26.33
CA SER A 382 -9.85 11.49 -26.36
C SER A 382 -8.96 11.45 -25.11
N GLY A 383 -9.06 10.36 -24.35
CA GLY A 383 -8.39 10.15 -23.08
C GLY A 383 -7.17 9.24 -23.21
N ARG A 384 -6.79 8.61 -22.10
CA ARG A 384 -5.62 7.74 -22.03
C ARG A 384 -5.93 6.44 -21.30
N VAL A 385 -5.35 5.34 -21.76
CA VAL A 385 -5.36 4.05 -21.07
C VAL A 385 -3.91 3.63 -20.82
N ARG A 386 -3.53 3.50 -19.56
CA ARG A 386 -2.28 2.87 -19.16
C ARG A 386 -2.55 1.44 -18.75
N MET A 387 -1.98 0.50 -19.47
CA MET A 387 -1.93 -0.90 -19.08
C MET A 387 -0.92 -1.05 -17.92
N LEU A 388 -1.38 -1.64 -16.84
CA LEU A 388 -0.57 -2.00 -15.68
C LEU A 388 -0.16 -3.46 -15.80
N VAL A 389 0.94 -3.85 -15.15
CA VAL A 389 1.33 -5.26 -15.13
C VAL A 389 0.21 -6.08 -14.48
N THR A 390 -0.32 -7.06 -15.22
CA THR A 390 -1.30 -8.03 -14.73
C THR A 390 -0.54 -9.19 -14.10
N ARG A 391 -1.13 -9.75 -13.04
CA ARG A 391 -0.63 -10.91 -12.33
C ARG A 391 -1.56 -12.09 -12.56
N LEU A 392 -1.01 -13.23 -12.93
CA LEU A 392 -1.73 -14.49 -13.06
C LEU A 392 -1.23 -15.48 -12.01
N TRP A 393 -2.14 -16.35 -11.61
CA TRP A 393 -1.88 -17.51 -10.79
C TRP A 393 -2.50 -18.72 -11.46
N GLY A 394 -1.73 -19.79 -11.60
CA GLY A 394 -2.24 -21.01 -12.20
C GLY A 394 -1.36 -22.22 -11.94
N GLU A 395 -1.93 -23.39 -12.20
CA GLU A 395 -1.22 -24.65 -12.22
C GLU A 395 -0.73 -24.91 -13.65
N VAL A 396 0.52 -25.36 -13.80
CA VAL A 396 1.12 -25.62 -15.10
C VAL A 396 0.52 -26.89 -15.68
N VAL A 397 -0.13 -26.78 -16.83
CA VAL A 397 -0.64 -27.92 -17.60
C VAL A 397 0.48 -28.48 -18.47
N THR A 398 1.18 -27.62 -19.21
CA THR A 398 2.39 -27.95 -19.95
C THR A 398 3.46 -26.88 -19.76
N PRO A 399 4.73 -27.23 -19.54
CA PRO A 399 5.79 -26.25 -19.30
C PRO A 399 6.39 -25.66 -20.59
N ASP A 400 6.32 -26.35 -21.73
CA ASP A 400 6.83 -25.86 -23.02
C ASP A 400 5.98 -26.39 -24.20
N PRO A 401 5.21 -25.53 -24.89
CA PRO A 401 4.93 -24.13 -24.53
C PRO A 401 4.23 -24.04 -23.17
N LEU A 402 4.39 -22.91 -22.48
CA LEU A 402 3.78 -22.72 -21.17
C LEU A 402 2.26 -22.57 -21.31
N VAL A 403 1.52 -23.53 -20.76
CA VAL A 403 0.06 -23.53 -20.66
C VAL A 403 -0.31 -23.72 -19.20
N THR A 404 -1.26 -22.92 -18.72
CA THR A 404 -1.67 -22.90 -17.31
C THR A 404 -3.18 -22.99 -17.14
N ASP A 405 -3.62 -23.75 -16.14
CA ASP A 405 -4.98 -23.69 -15.60
C ASP A 405 -5.03 -22.57 -14.56
N LEU A 406 -5.67 -21.47 -14.91
CA LEU A 406 -5.70 -20.26 -14.11
C LEU A 406 -6.60 -20.41 -12.88
N ALA A 407 -6.02 -20.12 -11.72
CA ALA A 407 -6.75 -19.95 -10.48
C ALA A 407 -7.24 -18.49 -10.31
N LEU A 408 -6.39 -17.51 -10.64
CA LEU A 408 -6.68 -16.09 -10.47
C LEU A 408 -6.05 -15.22 -11.57
N ILE A 409 -6.76 -14.15 -11.94
CA ILE A 409 -6.29 -13.05 -12.79
C ILE A 409 -6.44 -11.77 -11.98
N ASP A 410 -5.32 -11.14 -11.61
CA ASP A 410 -5.27 -9.93 -10.79
C ASP A 410 -6.09 -10.06 -9.49
N GLY A 411 -6.02 -11.23 -8.86
CA GLY A 411 -6.75 -11.56 -7.63
C GLY A 411 -8.19 -12.05 -7.84
N ARG A 412 -8.69 -12.13 -9.09
CA ARG A 412 -10.07 -12.52 -9.41
C ARG A 412 -10.16 -13.92 -10.01
N ARG A 413 -11.22 -14.65 -9.67
CA ARG A 413 -11.49 -15.97 -10.28
C ARG A 413 -11.78 -15.81 -11.79
N PRO A 414 -11.27 -16.68 -12.67
CA PRO A 414 -11.52 -16.54 -14.11
C PRO A 414 -12.99 -16.52 -14.54
N GLY A 415 -13.89 -17.11 -13.74
CA GLY A 415 -15.33 -17.16 -14.04
C GLY A 415 -16.04 -15.80 -14.14
N VAL A 416 -15.42 -14.70 -13.68
CA VAL A 416 -15.99 -13.35 -13.85
C VAL A 416 -15.60 -12.67 -15.17
N PHE A 417 -14.70 -13.27 -15.94
CA PHE A 417 -14.21 -12.72 -17.19
C PHE A 417 -14.97 -13.32 -18.39
N ASP A 418 -15.29 -12.48 -19.36
CA ASP A 418 -15.83 -12.88 -20.65
C ASP A 418 -14.71 -12.81 -21.70
N PHE A 419 -14.13 -13.96 -22.03
CA PHE A 419 -13.05 -14.08 -23.01
C PHE A 419 -13.52 -14.08 -24.46
N THR A 420 -14.81 -13.90 -24.73
CA THR A 420 -15.36 -13.90 -26.09
C THR A 420 -14.68 -12.84 -26.97
N GLY A 421 -14.22 -13.26 -28.16
CA GLY A 421 -13.57 -12.38 -29.14
C GLY A 421 -12.11 -12.03 -28.85
N THR A 422 -11.50 -12.66 -27.84
CA THR A 422 -10.05 -12.51 -27.58
C THR A 422 -9.20 -13.17 -28.65
N GLY A 423 -9.71 -14.17 -29.38
CA GLY A 423 -9.06 -14.82 -30.52
C GLY A 423 -9.55 -14.30 -31.87
N VAL A 424 -8.84 -14.67 -32.94
CA VAL A 424 -9.24 -14.32 -34.33
C VAL A 424 -10.56 -15.00 -34.69
N VAL A 425 -10.78 -16.20 -34.18
CA VAL A 425 -12.03 -16.96 -34.26
C VAL A 425 -12.45 -17.41 -32.86
N SER A 426 -13.73 -17.67 -32.65
CA SER A 426 -14.27 -18.03 -31.32
C SER A 426 -13.71 -19.33 -30.73
N ALA A 427 -13.08 -20.19 -31.54
CA ALA A 427 -12.43 -21.41 -31.05
C ALA A 427 -11.00 -21.15 -30.53
N GLU A 428 -10.46 -19.96 -30.80
CA GLU A 428 -9.15 -19.48 -30.37
C GLU A 428 -9.26 -18.43 -29.26
N ASP A 429 -10.48 -18.12 -28.79
CA ASP A 429 -10.69 -17.29 -27.61
C ASP A 429 -9.96 -17.92 -26.41
N ALA A 430 -9.34 -17.08 -25.58
CA ALA A 430 -8.56 -17.51 -24.43
C ALA A 430 -9.37 -18.41 -23.50
N ASP A 431 -8.81 -19.57 -23.16
CA ASP A 431 -9.42 -20.54 -22.25
C ASP A 431 -8.68 -20.49 -20.92
N PRO A 432 -9.31 -20.05 -19.81
CA PRO A 432 -8.62 -19.97 -18.54
C PRO A 432 -8.14 -21.33 -18.01
N SER A 433 -8.70 -22.46 -18.45
CA SER A 433 -8.23 -23.80 -18.07
C SER A 433 -7.07 -24.31 -18.93
N ALA A 434 -6.76 -23.61 -20.03
CA ALA A 434 -5.70 -23.92 -20.97
C ALA A 434 -5.02 -22.63 -21.47
N TYR A 435 -4.74 -21.71 -20.55
CA TYR A 435 -4.31 -20.35 -20.86
C TYR A 435 -2.86 -20.36 -21.36
N GLN A 436 -2.65 -19.85 -22.58
CA GLN A 436 -1.38 -19.94 -23.30
C GLN A 436 -0.51 -18.72 -23.02
N VAL A 437 0.67 -18.94 -22.46
CA VAL A 437 1.57 -17.88 -22.02
C VAL A 437 2.81 -17.88 -22.91
N ASP A 438 3.04 -16.77 -23.60
CA ASP A 438 4.30 -16.49 -24.26
C ASP A 438 5.35 -16.08 -23.21
N THR A 439 6.36 -16.91 -23.05
CA THR A 439 7.48 -16.66 -22.13
C THR A 439 8.68 -16.03 -22.82
N ALA A 440 8.60 -15.78 -24.14
CA ALA A 440 9.65 -15.25 -24.97
C ALA A 440 10.99 -15.99 -24.77
N THR A 441 11.95 -15.37 -24.07
CA THR A 441 13.27 -15.95 -23.77
C THR A 441 13.46 -16.29 -22.29
N LEU A 442 12.40 -16.27 -21.48
CA LEU A 442 12.48 -16.64 -20.06
C LEU A 442 12.83 -18.13 -19.95
N GLY A 443 13.85 -18.44 -19.15
CA GLY A 443 14.20 -19.83 -18.85
C GLY A 443 13.18 -20.44 -17.89
N LEU A 444 12.63 -21.60 -18.26
CA LEU A 444 11.66 -22.38 -17.47
C LEU A 444 12.26 -23.69 -16.95
N LEU A 445 13.58 -23.74 -16.76
CA LEU A 445 14.30 -24.99 -16.48
C LEU A 445 13.82 -25.73 -15.21
N ASP A 446 13.18 -25.01 -14.30
CA ASP A 446 12.69 -25.51 -13.01
C ASP A 446 11.14 -25.56 -12.94
N VAL A 447 10.43 -25.42 -14.08
CA VAL A 447 8.97 -25.48 -14.13
C VAL A 447 8.51 -26.76 -14.83
N ALA A 448 7.68 -27.54 -14.14
CA ALA A 448 7.11 -28.80 -14.58
C ALA A 448 5.56 -28.76 -14.56
N ALA A 449 4.94 -29.75 -15.21
CA ALA A 449 3.48 -29.91 -15.15
C ALA A 449 3.04 -30.25 -13.72
N GLY A 450 1.98 -29.59 -13.26
CA GLY A 450 1.48 -29.64 -11.87
C GLY A 450 2.08 -28.59 -10.95
N ASP A 451 3.13 -27.88 -11.37
CA ASP A 451 3.72 -26.81 -10.58
C ASP A 451 2.79 -25.61 -10.53
N LEU A 452 2.88 -24.87 -9.43
CA LEU A 452 2.14 -23.64 -9.27
C LEU A 452 3.01 -22.46 -9.62
N VAL A 453 2.55 -21.63 -10.54
CA VAL A 453 3.32 -20.49 -11.03
C VAL A 453 2.62 -19.17 -10.75
N GLN A 454 3.41 -18.19 -10.35
CA GLN A 454 3.06 -16.78 -10.46
C GLN A 454 3.60 -16.24 -11.78
N ILE A 455 2.75 -15.60 -12.57
CA ILE A 455 3.16 -14.98 -13.83
C ILE A 455 2.84 -13.49 -13.75
N ARG A 456 3.78 -12.64 -14.16
CA ARG A 456 3.55 -11.19 -14.31
C ARG A 456 3.85 -10.78 -15.74
N GLY A 457 3.02 -9.91 -16.31
CA GLY A 457 3.16 -9.49 -17.69
C GLY A 457 2.00 -8.62 -18.17
N LEU A 458 1.75 -8.65 -19.48
CA LEU A 458 0.64 -7.96 -20.13
C LEU A 458 -0.22 -8.98 -20.87
N VAL A 459 -1.53 -8.75 -20.93
CA VAL A 459 -2.43 -9.56 -21.76
C VAL A 459 -2.14 -9.27 -23.24
N ASN A 460 -2.23 -10.28 -24.09
CA ASN A 460 -2.07 -10.09 -25.52
C ASN A 460 -3.23 -9.27 -26.11
N ARG A 461 -3.01 -8.69 -27.30
CA ARG A 461 -3.95 -7.84 -28.02
C ARG A 461 -5.30 -8.54 -28.23
N PHE A 462 -6.40 -7.77 -28.15
CA PHE A 462 -7.75 -8.32 -28.36
C PHE A 462 -7.94 -8.81 -29.80
N GLY A 463 -8.40 -10.04 -29.96
CA GLY A 463 -8.54 -10.72 -31.25
C GLY A 463 -7.27 -11.40 -31.76
N PHE A 464 -6.25 -11.58 -30.91
CA PHE A 464 -4.95 -12.18 -31.26
C PHE A 464 -4.55 -13.38 -30.39
N ALA A 465 -5.43 -13.86 -29.50
CA ALA A 465 -5.24 -15.15 -28.85
C ALA A 465 -5.24 -16.29 -29.90
N PRO A 466 -4.40 -17.33 -29.73
CA PRO A 466 -3.25 -17.43 -28.82
C PRO A 466 -1.95 -16.80 -29.40
N PRO A 467 -0.94 -16.45 -28.58
CA PRO A 467 -0.89 -16.60 -27.11
C PRO A 467 -1.83 -15.62 -26.40
N ASP A 468 -2.24 -15.94 -25.18
CA ASP A 468 -3.18 -15.14 -24.41
C ASP A 468 -2.45 -14.05 -23.59
N PHE A 469 -1.19 -14.30 -23.25
CA PHE A 469 -0.42 -13.47 -22.32
C PHE A 469 1.05 -13.39 -22.67
N LEU A 470 1.65 -12.22 -22.45
CA LEU A 470 3.05 -11.93 -22.69
C LEU A 470 3.78 -11.81 -21.34
N ALA A 471 4.42 -12.89 -20.91
CA ALA A 471 5.07 -12.96 -19.62
C ALA A 471 6.40 -12.18 -19.58
N ARG A 472 6.64 -11.54 -18.44
CA ARG A 472 7.90 -10.89 -18.08
C ARG A 472 8.64 -11.61 -16.98
N THR A 473 7.88 -12.26 -16.09
CA THR A 473 8.41 -13.13 -15.06
C THR A 473 7.50 -14.33 -14.91
N VAL A 474 8.10 -15.50 -14.74
CA VAL A 474 7.45 -16.73 -14.29
C VAL A 474 8.22 -17.18 -13.07
N VAL A 475 7.54 -17.39 -11.96
CA VAL A 475 8.13 -17.82 -10.68
C VAL A 475 7.40 -19.07 -10.22
N ASP A 476 8.14 -20.17 -10.07
CA ASP A 476 7.65 -21.36 -9.37
C ASP A 476 7.48 -21.05 -7.88
N THR A 477 6.43 -21.59 -7.31
CA THR A 477 5.98 -21.36 -5.94
C THR A 477 6.11 -22.60 -5.07
N ALA A 478 6.73 -23.68 -5.56
CA ALA A 478 6.86 -24.93 -4.83
C ALA A 478 7.99 -24.91 -3.77
N ASP A 479 9.12 -24.22 -4.00
CA ASP A 479 10.27 -24.21 -3.08
C ASP A 479 10.85 -22.82 -2.78
N GLY A 480 11.20 -22.56 -1.51
CA GLY A 480 11.88 -21.33 -1.10
C GLY A 480 11.07 -20.06 -1.31
N VAL A 481 9.76 -20.15 -1.08
CA VAL A 481 8.80 -19.08 -1.35
C VAL A 481 9.07 -17.89 -0.46
N ARG A 482 9.41 -16.73 -1.05
CA ARG A 482 9.70 -15.51 -0.28
C ARG A 482 8.46 -14.80 0.29
N ALA A 483 7.26 -15.20 -0.12
CA ALA A 483 6.01 -14.58 0.28
C ALA A 483 4.95 -15.64 0.68
N ALA A 484 5.02 -16.05 1.94
CA ALA A 484 4.04 -16.88 2.60
C ALA A 484 3.47 -16.17 3.83
N THR A 485 2.19 -16.41 4.11
CA THR A 485 1.47 -15.91 5.26
C THR A 485 0.87 -17.09 6.02
N ALA A 486 1.25 -17.27 7.27
CA ALA A 486 0.57 -18.18 8.20
C ALA A 486 -0.43 -17.39 9.03
N ARG A 487 -1.69 -17.82 9.02
CA ARG A 487 -2.75 -17.29 9.88
C ARG A 487 -3.21 -18.40 10.82
N VAL A 488 -3.13 -18.17 12.12
CA VAL A 488 -3.52 -19.13 13.15
C VAL A 488 -4.41 -18.43 14.17
N GLY A 489 -5.61 -18.95 14.38
CA GLY A 489 -6.61 -18.39 15.28
C GLY A 489 -7.15 -19.43 16.24
N TRP A 490 -7.19 -19.10 17.53
CA TRP A 490 -7.84 -19.88 18.57
C TRP A 490 -9.12 -19.13 18.99
N PRO A 491 -10.33 -19.59 18.61
CA PRO A 491 -11.57 -18.87 18.88
C PRO A 491 -11.77 -18.52 20.36
N GLY A 492 -11.37 -19.42 21.27
CA GLY A 492 -11.41 -19.19 22.71
C GLY A 492 -10.08 -18.78 23.33
N GLY A 493 -9.03 -18.54 22.54
CA GLY A 493 -7.66 -18.35 23.01
C GLY A 493 -7.01 -19.63 23.53
N THR A 494 -5.68 -19.66 23.58
CA THR A 494 -4.89 -20.78 24.16
C THR A 494 -3.81 -20.27 25.11
N ALA A 495 -3.53 -21.02 26.17
CA ALA A 495 -2.41 -20.78 27.08
C ALA A 495 -1.15 -21.58 26.68
N THR A 496 -1.28 -22.51 25.73
CA THR A 496 -0.19 -23.37 25.24
C THR A 496 -0.15 -23.36 23.71
N PRO A 497 0.14 -22.21 23.07
CA PRO A 497 0.16 -22.09 21.61
C PRO A 497 1.38 -22.73 20.94
N PHE A 498 2.39 -23.13 21.72
CA PHE A 498 3.67 -23.60 21.21
C PHE A 498 4.05 -24.96 21.83
N ALA A 499 4.46 -25.90 20.98
CA ALA A 499 5.02 -27.19 21.38
C ALA A 499 6.46 -27.03 21.91
N ALA A 500 7.21 -26.07 21.35
CA ALA A 500 8.53 -25.68 21.83
C ALA A 500 8.79 -24.19 21.57
N VAL A 501 9.58 -23.58 22.44
CA VAL A 501 9.93 -22.15 22.41
C VAL A 501 11.44 -22.00 22.57
N ALA A 502 12.05 -21.27 21.64
CA ALA A 502 13.45 -20.85 21.67
C ALA A 502 13.56 -19.39 21.22
N PRO A 503 14.68 -18.69 21.52
CA PRO A 503 14.86 -17.29 21.14
C PRO A 503 14.79 -17.01 19.63
N ASP A 504 15.02 -18.01 18.79
CA ASP A 504 15.05 -17.95 17.33
C ASP A 504 14.04 -18.87 16.65
N ARG A 505 13.21 -19.61 17.42
CA ARG A 505 12.28 -20.60 16.91
C ARG A 505 11.04 -20.77 17.78
N LEU A 506 9.86 -20.81 17.16
CA LEU A 506 8.60 -21.20 17.80
C LEU A 506 7.98 -22.36 17.02
N ASP A 507 7.89 -23.53 17.64
CA ASP A 507 7.17 -24.67 17.07
C ASP A 507 5.70 -24.56 17.49
N LEU A 508 4.79 -24.40 16.54
CA LEU A 508 3.37 -24.17 16.83
C LEU A 508 2.69 -25.45 17.36
N ASP A 509 1.78 -25.29 18.32
CA ASP A 509 0.80 -26.31 18.70
C ASP A 509 -0.58 -25.87 18.17
N PRO A 510 -1.07 -26.44 17.06
CA PRO A 510 -2.34 -26.06 16.47
C PRO A 510 -3.56 -26.64 17.19
N ALA A 511 -3.41 -27.26 18.37
CA ALA A 511 -4.53 -27.83 19.11
C ALA A 511 -5.65 -26.80 19.34
N GLY A 512 -6.84 -27.09 18.78
CA GLY A 512 -8.01 -26.21 18.87
C GLY A 512 -7.93 -24.93 18.02
N ALA A 513 -6.89 -24.78 17.19
CA ALA A 513 -6.74 -23.68 16.27
C ALA A 513 -7.51 -23.92 14.96
N ARG A 514 -7.89 -22.82 14.32
CA ARG A 514 -8.10 -22.75 12.88
C ARG A 514 -6.85 -22.16 12.27
N ALA A 515 -6.35 -22.77 11.21
CA ALA A 515 -5.11 -22.35 10.61
C ALA A 515 -5.13 -22.42 9.09
N ALA A 516 -4.40 -21.51 8.49
CA ALA A 516 -4.19 -21.41 7.06
C ALA A 516 -2.72 -21.06 6.81
N LEU A 517 -2.09 -21.71 5.84
CA LEU A 517 -0.91 -21.17 5.20
C LEU A 517 -1.30 -20.74 3.79
N THR A 518 -1.15 -19.46 3.53
CA THR A 518 -1.28 -18.89 2.20
C THR A 518 0.11 -18.72 1.65
N VAL A 519 0.45 -19.54 0.66
CA VAL A 519 1.70 -19.42 -0.07
C VAL A 519 1.33 -18.74 -1.37
N HIS A 520 1.82 -17.51 -1.59
CA HIS A 520 1.64 -16.87 -2.89
C HIS A 520 0.15 -16.78 -3.31
N GLY A 521 -0.76 -16.51 -2.38
CA GLY A 521 -2.20 -16.36 -2.65
C GLY A 521 -2.99 -17.68 -2.83
N ARG A 522 -2.35 -18.86 -2.82
CA ARG A 522 -3.07 -20.14 -2.75
C ARG A 522 -3.21 -20.59 -1.30
N PHE A 523 -4.44 -20.84 -0.90
CA PHE A 523 -4.75 -21.49 0.38
C PHE A 523 -4.24 -22.93 0.34
N ARG A 524 -3.29 -23.26 1.22
CA ARG A 524 -2.93 -24.64 1.53
C ARG A 524 -3.50 -24.98 2.91
N PRO A 525 -4.51 -25.87 3.01
CA PRO A 525 -4.84 -26.46 4.29
C PRO A 525 -3.65 -27.31 4.71
N LEU A 526 -2.80 -26.76 5.58
CA LEU A 526 -1.68 -27.50 6.13
C LEU A 526 -2.12 -28.21 7.41
N PRO A 527 -1.76 -29.49 7.59
CA PRO A 527 -1.62 -30.04 8.93
C PRO A 527 -0.47 -29.28 9.61
N LEU A 528 -0.82 -28.35 10.52
CA LEU A 528 0.12 -27.44 11.18
C LEU A 528 1.00 -28.11 12.24
N ASP A 529 0.83 -29.40 12.49
CA ASP A 529 1.51 -30.16 13.54
C ASP A 529 3.05 -30.16 13.45
N ALA A 530 3.61 -29.55 12.39
CA ALA A 530 5.05 -29.33 12.19
C ALA A 530 5.46 -27.88 11.87
N LEU A 531 4.56 -26.88 11.77
CA LEU A 531 4.97 -25.54 11.33
C LEU A 531 5.82 -24.83 12.40
N ALA A 532 7.04 -24.47 12.03
CA ALA A 532 7.93 -23.67 12.87
C ALA A 532 8.07 -22.25 12.34
N LEU A 533 7.95 -21.27 13.23
CA LEU A 533 8.33 -19.89 12.94
C LEU A 533 9.79 -19.70 13.32
N VAL A 534 10.63 -19.33 12.35
CA VAL A 534 12.08 -19.21 12.53
C VAL A 534 12.52 -17.77 12.32
N ALA A 535 13.43 -17.27 13.14
CA ALA A 535 13.99 -15.93 12.99
C ALA A 535 14.73 -15.77 11.65
N PRO A 536 14.69 -14.59 11.02
CA PRO A 536 15.42 -14.34 9.79
C PRO A 536 16.92 -14.31 10.06
N ALA A 537 17.72 -14.79 9.11
CA ALA A 537 19.18 -14.82 9.22
C ALA A 537 19.81 -13.41 9.38
N SER A 538 19.10 -12.36 8.96
CA SER A 538 19.49 -10.96 9.19
C SER A 538 19.48 -10.58 10.68
N GLY A 539 18.77 -11.34 11.52
CA GLY A 539 18.49 -11.02 12.93
C GLY A 539 17.46 -9.92 13.13
N VAL A 540 16.91 -9.35 12.04
CA VAL A 540 16.07 -8.15 12.08
C VAL A 540 14.75 -8.42 11.37
N GLY A 541 13.64 -8.13 12.05
CA GLY A 541 12.28 -8.22 11.54
C GLY A 541 11.37 -7.13 12.13
N ALA A 542 10.06 -7.31 11.99
CA ALA A 542 9.05 -6.47 12.64
C ALA A 542 8.03 -7.36 13.34
N TYR A 543 8.01 -7.32 14.66
CA TYR A 543 7.14 -8.19 15.46
C TYR A 543 6.29 -7.35 16.39
N THR A 544 4.98 -7.50 16.29
CA THR A 544 4.03 -6.76 17.15
C THR A 544 3.37 -7.73 18.12
N VAL A 545 3.49 -7.45 19.42
CA VAL A 545 2.75 -8.14 20.48
C VAL A 545 1.62 -7.23 20.93
N VAL A 546 0.38 -7.67 20.72
CA VAL A 546 -0.85 -6.91 20.98
C VAL A 546 -1.56 -7.52 22.18
N GLU A 547 -1.88 -6.69 23.17
CA GLU A 547 -2.83 -7.02 24.23
C GLU A 547 -4.18 -6.37 23.89
N ARG A 548 -5.25 -7.16 23.75
CA ARG A 548 -6.59 -6.64 23.43
C ARG A 548 -7.04 -5.59 24.44
N GLY A 549 -7.42 -4.41 23.94
CA GLY A 549 -7.81 -3.26 24.76
C GLY A 549 -6.64 -2.46 25.33
N GLY A 550 -5.39 -2.83 25.01
CA GLY A 550 -4.16 -2.14 25.40
C GLY A 550 -3.33 -1.65 24.20
N ALA A 551 -2.12 -1.17 24.48
CA ALA A 551 -1.18 -0.73 23.46
C ALA A 551 -0.46 -1.93 22.80
N ALA A 552 -0.21 -1.84 21.50
CA ALA A 552 0.61 -2.79 20.78
C ALA A 552 2.09 -2.46 20.99
N THR A 553 2.94 -3.47 21.25
CA THR A 553 4.39 -3.26 21.42
C THR A 553 5.17 -3.83 20.24
N VAL A 554 6.05 -3.01 19.65
CA VAL A 554 6.84 -3.37 18.47
C VAL A 554 8.26 -3.75 18.84
N HIS A 555 8.70 -4.91 18.37
CA HIS A 555 10.02 -5.48 18.54
C HIS A 555 10.72 -5.69 17.19
N ARG A 556 12.04 -5.49 17.15
CA ARG A 556 12.89 -5.71 15.96
C ARG A 556 13.58 -7.05 15.94
N GLU A 557 13.76 -7.66 17.11
CA GLU A 557 14.39 -8.96 17.27
C GLU A 557 13.34 -10.02 17.61
N PHE A 558 13.41 -11.17 16.94
CA PHE A 558 12.48 -12.28 17.19
C PHE A 558 12.54 -12.73 18.65
N ALA A 559 13.75 -12.84 19.23
CA ALA A 559 13.97 -13.21 20.63
C ALA A 559 13.29 -12.26 21.64
N ALA A 560 13.27 -10.96 21.34
CA ALA A 560 12.61 -9.96 22.17
C ALA A 560 11.09 -10.13 22.15
N ALA A 561 10.52 -10.41 20.96
CA ALA A 561 9.11 -10.72 20.83
C ALA A 561 8.74 -12.03 21.54
N VAL A 562 9.55 -13.09 21.38
CA VAL A 562 9.38 -14.37 22.11
C VAL A 562 9.35 -14.14 23.61
N THR A 563 10.28 -13.35 24.14
CA THR A 563 10.34 -13.02 25.57
C THR A 563 9.08 -12.31 26.04
N ALA A 564 8.59 -11.31 25.29
CA ALA A 564 7.38 -10.56 25.62
C ALA A 564 6.13 -11.46 25.60
N MET A 565 6.01 -12.34 24.61
CA MET A 565 4.91 -13.30 24.50
C MET A 565 4.91 -14.31 25.65
N THR A 566 6.06 -14.89 25.99
CA THR A 566 6.17 -15.84 27.11
C THR A 566 5.79 -15.15 28.43
N ALA A 567 6.21 -13.90 28.64
CA ALA A 567 5.81 -13.14 29.82
C ALA A 567 4.29 -12.94 29.93
N LEU A 568 3.59 -12.71 28.81
CA LEU A 568 2.13 -12.62 28.78
C LEU A 568 1.46 -13.97 29.10
N LEU A 569 1.95 -15.07 28.51
CA LEU A 569 1.46 -16.43 28.81
C LEU A 569 1.66 -16.78 30.29
N ASP A 570 2.83 -16.46 30.86
CA ASP A 570 3.15 -16.67 32.28
C ASP A 570 2.26 -15.81 33.20
N ALA A 571 1.86 -14.62 32.73
CA ALA A 571 0.89 -13.76 33.42
C ALA A 571 -0.57 -14.24 33.28
N GLY A 572 -0.82 -15.32 32.54
CA GLY A 572 -2.14 -15.92 32.36
C GLY A 572 -2.94 -15.35 31.17
N ALA A 573 -2.30 -14.57 30.30
CA ALA A 573 -2.91 -14.17 29.03
C ALA A 573 -3.05 -15.38 28.09
N ARG A 574 -3.96 -15.29 27.13
CA ARG A 574 -4.22 -16.33 26.13
C ARG A 574 -3.95 -15.78 24.75
N LEU A 575 -3.25 -16.52 23.91
CA LEU A 575 -3.04 -16.15 22.50
C LEU A 575 -4.31 -16.48 21.71
N HIS A 576 -4.88 -15.48 21.04
CA HIS A 576 -6.09 -15.63 20.21
C HIS A 576 -5.77 -15.68 18.72
N ARG A 577 -4.80 -14.89 18.27
CA ARG A 577 -4.45 -14.80 16.85
C ARG A 577 -2.95 -14.64 16.69
N LEU A 578 -2.42 -15.33 15.68
CA LEU A 578 -1.06 -15.22 15.20
C LEU A 578 -1.14 -15.06 13.69
N THR A 579 -0.50 -14.01 13.19
CA THR A 579 -0.25 -13.84 11.76
C THR A 579 1.25 -13.69 11.56
N ALA A 580 1.83 -14.47 10.67
CA ALA A 580 3.27 -14.44 10.39
C ALA A 580 3.50 -14.40 8.89
N HIS A 581 4.43 -13.56 8.46
CA HIS A 581 4.81 -13.39 7.07
C HIS A 581 6.30 -13.68 6.88
N GLY A 582 6.61 -14.32 5.75
CA GLY A 582 7.98 -14.41 5.27
C GLY A 582 8.22 -15.57 4.32
N GLY A 583 9.37 -16.21 4.47
CA GLY A 583 9.84 -17.26 3.58
C GLY A 583 9.38 -18.65 4.01
N TYR A 584 8.66 -19.41 3.20
CA TYR A 584 8.26 -20.78 3.53
C TYR A 584 9.10 -21.83 2.79
N THR A 585 9.60 -22.81 3.55
CA THR A 585 10.36 -23.95 3.03
C THR A 585 9.58 -25.23 3.26
N VAL A 586 9.16 -25.90 2.17
CA VAL A 586 8.32 -27.10 2.23
C VAL A 586 9.04 -28.29 2.88
N ALA A 587 10.34 -28.45 2.65
CA ALA A 587 11.10 -29.61 3.13
C ALA A 587 11.14 -29.71 4.67
N ASP A 588 11.14 -28.55 5.34
CA ASP A 588 11.33 -28.45 6.79
C ASP A 588 10.06 -27.99 7.53
N ASP A 589 8.98 -27.64 6.80
CA ASP A 589 7.80 -26.96 7.32
C ASP A 589 8.16 -25.72 8.17
N GLU A 590 9.09 -24.92 7.65
CA GLU A 590 9.59 -23.71 8.34
C GLU A 590 9.15 -22.44 7.61
N LEU A 591 8.63 -21.48 8.39
CA LEU A 591 8.40 -20.11 7.97
C LEU A 591 9.48 -19.21 8.58
N THR A 592 10.45 -18.80 7.75
CA THR A 592 11.38 -17.71 8.07
C THR A 592 10.59 -16.42 8.23
N THR A 593 10.40 -15.99 9.48
CA THR A 593 9.43 -14.98 9.88
C THR A 593 10.06 -13.61 9.93
N VAL A 594 9.95 -12.86 8.84
CA VAL A 594 10.40 -11.45 8.79
C VAL A 594 9.42 -10.53 9.51
N ARG A 595 8.14 -10.89 9.56
CA ARG A 595 7.10 -10.10 10.24
C ARG A 595 6.12 -11.00 10.93
N ALA A 596 5.67 -10.63 12.13
CA ALA A 596 4.56 -11.33 12.76
C ALA A 596 3.80 -10.44 13.75
N SER A 597 2.54 -10.77 13.95
CA SER A 597 1.70 -10.22 14.99
C SER A 597 1.16 -11.33 15.88
N PHE A 598 1.10 -11.03 17.18
CA PHE A 598 0.64 -11.95 18.20
C PHE A 598 -0.38 -11.24 19.08
N VAL A 599 -1.64 -11.65 19.02
CA VAL A 599 -2.76 -10.98 19.68
C VAL A 599 -3.19 -11.80 20.89
N PHE A 600 -3.02 -11.22 22.07
CA PHE A 600 -3.32 -11.79 23.37
C PHE A 600 -4.55 -11.14 24.01
N GLU A 601 -5.20 -11.90 24.88
CA GLU A 601 -6.25 -11.41 25.78
C GLU A 601 -5.91 -11.83 27.22
N VAL A 602 -5.91 -10.88 28.16
CA VAL A 602 -5.72 -11.17 29.58
C VAL A 602 -7.06 -11.59 30.19
N ALA A 603 -7.08 -12.71 30.91
CA ALA A 603 -8.28 -13.20 31.58
C ALA A 603 -8.79 -12.16 32.61
N GLY A 604 -9.84 -11.42 32.25
CA GLY A 604 -10.51 -10.44 33.13
C GLY A 604 -10.96 -9.13 32.48
N SER A 605 -10.66 -8.86 31.21
CA SER A 605 -11.15 -7.67 30.49
C SER A 605 -12.45 -7.89 29.70
N GLY A 606 -12.89 -9.14 29.55
CA GLY A 606 -14.22 -9.45 29.02
C GLY A 606 -15.30 -8.96 29.98
N ALA A 607 -16.02 -7.91 29.61
CA ALA A 607 -17.31 -7.62 30.22
C ALA A 607 -18.13 -8.92 30.16
N ALA A 608 -18.51 -9.43 31.33
CA ALA A 608 -19.32 -10.64 31.44
C ALA A 608 -20.62 -10.45 30.64
N VAL A 609 -20.77 -11.22 29.57
CA VAL A 609 -22.05 -11.41 28.88
C VAL A 609 -22.70 -12.64 29.53
N GLU A 610 -23.71 -12.38 30.36
CA GLU A 610 -24.80 -13.34 30.60
C GLU A 610 -25.85 -13.23 29.48
#